data_AF-A0A350HC21-F1
#
_entry.id   AF-A0A350HC21-F1
#
_cell.length_a   1.000
_cell.length_b   1.000
_cell.length_c   1.000
_cell.angle_alpha   90.00
_cell.angle_beta   90.00
_cell.angle_gamma   90.00
#
_symmetry.space_group_name_H-M   'P 1'
#
loop_
_entity.id
_entity.type
_entity.pdbx_description
1 polymer ?
#
loop_
_entity_poly.entity_id
_entity_poly.type
_entity_poly.pdbx_seq_one_letter_code
_entity_poly.pdbx_strand_id
1 'polypeptide(L)'
;MIYILWTLILLLSIFVSVIYPPLFSIGSIVRIDILMVALSLFSLYLSPYFTLPIFFIAGLIFDSFYMTPLGYHSIIFLAISYVIFIIKPFIFKEKFLFQMLVISMSVFIYRLTDTVIFFPRIKSVSYVLNNLILSPIATILFYSLIYVLVKILGRAMNIYGRRKQAS
;
A
#
# COMPACT_ATOMS: atom_id res chain seq x y z
N MET A 1 4.60 20.35 -3.96
CA MET A 1 5.72 19.39 -4.11
C MET A 1 5.41 18.02 -3.52
N ILE A 2 5.01 17.90 -2.25
CA ILE A 2 4.70 16.60 -1.60
C ILE A 2 3.63 15.79 -2.34
N TYR A 3 2.57 16.44 -2.83
CA TYR A 3 1.50 15.77 -3.56
C TYR A 3 1.98 15.13 -4.87
N ILE A 4 2.77 15.86 -5.67
CA ILE A 4 3.34 15.36 -6.94
C ILE A 4 4.23 14.14 -6.71
N LEU A 5 5.05 14.15 -5.65
CA LEU A 5 5.90 13.01 -5.29
C LEU A 5 5.07 11.77 -4.93
N TRP A 6 4.01 11.92 -4.14
CA TRP A 6 3.12 10.81 -3.79
C TRP A 6 2.33 10.29 -4.97
N THR A 7 1.87 11.16 -5.87
CA THR A 7 1.21 10.74 -7.11
C THR A 7 2.17 9.99 -8.03
N LEU A 8 3.44 10.41 -8.11
CA LEU A 8 4.48 9.69 -8.84
C LEU A 8 4.80 8.33 -8.22
N ILE A 9 4.89 8.25 -6.89
CA ILE A 9 5.06 6.98 -6.17
C ILE A 9 3.88 6.06 -6.44
N LEU A 10 2.64 6.57 -6.37
CA LEU A 10 1.41 5.83 -6.64
C LEU A 10 1.42 5.27 -8.07
N LEU A 11 1.70 6.12 -9.06
CA LEU A 11 1.82 5.75 -10.47
C LEU A 11 2.91 4.70 -10.70
N LEU A 12 4.08 4.86 -10.07
CA LEU A 12 5.19 3.91 -10.14
C LEU A 12 4.79 2.56 -9.52
N SER A 13 4.12 2.55 -8.37
CA SER A 13 3.65 1.32 -7.74
C SER A 13 2.57 0.62 -8.56
N ILE A 14 1.64 1.36 -9.18
CA ILE A 14 0.67 0.80 -10.12
C ILE A 14 1.41 0.21 -11.34
N PHE A 15 2.34 0.95 -11.92
CA PHE A 15 3.14 0.52 -13.07
C PHE A 15 3.93 -0.77 -12.78
N VAL A 16 4.60 -0.87 -11.63
CA VAL A 16 5.34 -2.06 -11.20
C VAL A 16 4.39 -3.24 -10.93
N SER A 17 3.21 -2.98 -10.35
CA SER A 17 2.21 -4.00 -10.08
C SER A 17 1.59 -4.58 -11.35
N VAL A 18 1.47 -3.75 -12.40
CA VAL A 18 0.76 -4.05 -13.64
C VAL A 18 1.66 -4.67 -14.71
N ILE A 19 2.90 -4.17 -14.90
CA ILE A 19 3.68 -4.46 -16.12
C ILE A 19 4.66 -5.63 -15.97
N TYR A 20 5.19 -5.89 -14.78
CA TYR A 20 6.11 -7.02 -14.63
C TYR A 20 5.32 -8.33 -14.49
N PRO A 21 5.51 -9.37 -15.32
CA PRO A 21 4.95 -10.69 -15.05
C PRO A 21 5.55 -11.30 -13.77
N PRO A 22 4.86 -12.22 -13.06
CA PRO A 22 5.34 -12.80 -11.81
C PRO A 22 6.53 -13.70 -12.13
N LEU A 23 7.74 -13.15 -12.11
CA LEU A 23 8.97 -13.93 -12.32
C LEU A 23 9.19 -14.97 -11.20
N PHE A 24 8.44 -14.89 -10.10
CA PHE A 24 8.36 -15.90 -9.05
C PHE A 24 6.93 -15.92 -8.47
N SER A 25 6.39 -17.10 -8.13
CA SER A 25 5.04 -17.26 -7.55
C SER A 25 4.83 -16.56 -6.20
N ILE A 26 5.93 -16.15 -5.55
CA ILE A 26 5.98 -15.30 -4.34
C ILE A 26 5.66 -13.82 -4.70
N GLY A 27 5.80 -13.44 -5.97
CA GLY A 27 5.69 -12.08 -6.46
C GLY A 27 4.28 -11.51 -6.54
N SER A 28 3.22 -12.34 -6.57
CA SER A 28 1.84 -11.83 -6.52
C SER A 28 1.50 -11.27 -5.14
N ILE A 29 2.02 -11.91 -4.08
CA ILE A 29 1.87 -11.49 -2.69
C ILE A 29 2.53 -10.11 -2.51
N VAL A 30 3.79 -9.96 -2.93
CA VAL A 30 4.54 -8.72 -2.74
C VAL A 30 3.95 -7.52 -3.51
N ARG A 31 3.29 -7.73 -4.66
CA ARG A 31 2.73 -6.62 -5.48
C ARG A 31 1.56 -5.91 -4.83
N ILE A 32 0.60 -6.67 -4.35
CA ILE A 32 -0.60 -6.10 -3.73
C ILE A 32 -0.22 -5.37 -2.44
N ASP A 33 0.75 -5.91 -1.70
CA ASP A 33 1.27 -5.29 -0.49
C ASP A 33 1.91 -3.93 -0.79
N ILE A 34 2.68 -3.80 -1.88
CA ILE A 34 3.27 -2.52 -2.33
C ILE A 34 2.18 -1.51 -2.73
N LEU A 35 1.17 -1.95 -3.49
CA LEU A 35 0.05 -1.08 -3.86
C LEU A 35 -0.69 -0.59 -2.62
N MET A 36 -0.96 -1.50 -1.67
CA MET A 36 -1.64 -1.16 -0.42
C MET A 36 -0.85 -0.15 0.41
N VAL A 37 0.47 -0.27 0.45
CA VAL A 37 1.35 0.74 1.07
C VAL A 37 1.16 2.09 0.39
N ALA A 38 1.23 2.14 -0.95
CA ALA A 38 1.12 3.39 -1.70
C ALA A 38 -0.26 4.06 -1.55
N LEU A 39 -1.33 3.29 -1.73
CA LEU A 39 -2.72 3.73 -1.56
C LEU A 39 -2.97 4.22 -0.13
N SER A 40 -2.49 3.49 0.89
CA SER A 40 -2.65 3.88 2.29
C SER A 40 -1.89 5.16 2.62
N LEU A 41 -0.69 5.36 2.09
CA LEU A 41 0.02 6.63 2.27
C LEU A 41 -0.72 7.77 1.57
N PHE A 42 -1.23 7.54 0.37
CA PHE A 42 -1.96 8.52 -0.40
C PHE A 42 -3.24 9.02 0.32
N SER A 43 -3.98 8.11 0.98
CA SER A 43 -5.19 8.45 1.75
C SER A 43 -4.91 9.28 3.01
N LEU A 44 -3.72 9.13 3.60
CA LEU A 44 -3.29 9.95 4.73
C LEU A 44 -3.09 11.41 4.33
N TYR A 45 -2.73 11.70 3.08
CA TYR A 45 -2.45 13.07 2.62
C TYR A 45 -3.61 13.78 1.91
N LEU A 46 -4.66 13.05 1.51
CA LEU A 46 -5.79 13.60 0.76
C LEU A 46 -7.11 13.56 1.52
N SER A 47 -8.13 14.24 0.96
CA SER A 47 -9.49 14.24 1.47
C SER A 47 -10.23 12.96 1.04
N PRO A 48 -11.24 12.52 1.81
CA PRO A 48 -12.02 11.32 1.47
C PRO A 48 -12.67 11.41 0.09
N TYR A 49 -13.12 12.60 -0.33
CA TYR A 49 -13.75 12.85 -1.61
C TYR A 49 -12.88 12.46 -2.82
N PHE A 50 -11.56 12.69 -2.75
CA PHE A 50 -10.64 12.30 -3.83
C PHE A 50 -10.16 10.86 -3.68
N THR A 51 -10.04 10.39 -2.44
CA THR A 51 -9.37 9.11 -2.17
C THR A 51 -10.28 7.92 -2.42
N LEU A 52 -11.57 8.02 -2.07
CA LEU A 52 -12.55 6.94 -2.27
C LEU A 52 -12.69 6.54 -3.75
N PRO A 53 -12.88 7.48 -4.72
CA PRO A 53 -12.90 7.14 -6.14
C PRO A 53 -11.60 6.50 -6.63
N ILE A 54 -10.45 6.96 -6.13
CA ILE A 54 -9.14 6.45 -6.53
C ILE A 54 -8.95 5.00 -6.08
N PHE A 55 -9.33 4.66 -4.85
CA PHE A 55 -9.29 3.27 -4.37
C PHE A 55 -10.25 2.37 -5.16
N PHE A 56 -11.45 2.87 -5.45
CA PHE A 56 -12.43 2.14 -6.25
C PHE A 56 -11.91 1.84 -7.66
N ILE A 57 -11.39 2.86 -8.36
CA ILE A 57 -10.81 2.72 -9.71
C ILE A 57 -9.59 1.79 -9.68
N ALA A 58 -8.68 1.96 -8.71
CA ALA A 58 -7.51 1.10 -8.56
C ALA A 58 -7.92 -0.37 -8.37
N GLY A 59 -8.99 -0.63 -7.61
CA GLY A 59 -9.52 -1.96 -7.46
C GLY A 59 -10.15 -2.53 -8.74
N LEU A 60 -10.89 -1.72 -9.53
CA LEU A 60 -11.41 -2.17 -10.83
C LEU A 60 -10.30 -2.54 -11.81
N ILE A 61 -9.21 -1.76 -11.81
CA ILE A 61 -8.01 -2.07 -12.60
C ILE A 61 -7.43 -3.41 -12.16
N PHE A 62 -7.32 -3.65 -10.85
CA PHE A 62 -6.85 -4.92 -10.31
C PHE A 62 -7.77 -6.09 -10.66
N ASP A 63 -9.08 -5.92 -10.59
CA ASP A 63 -10.04 -6.96 -11.00
C ASP A 63 -9.81 -7.39 -12.44
N SER A 64 -9.52 -6.42 -13.32
CA SER A 64 -9.22 -6.66 -14.73
C SER A 64 -7.90 -7.43 -14.94
N PHE A 65 -6.85 -7.10 -14.17
CA PHE A 65 -5.53 -7.76 -14.30
C PHE A 65 -5.48 -9.16 -13.68
N TYR A 66 -6.14 -9.35 -12.55
CA TYR A 66 -6.12 -10.63 -11.83
C TYR A 66 -7.27 -11.56 -12.23
N MET A 67 -8.10 -11.15 -13.20
CA MET A 67 -9.28 -11.90 -13.69
C MET A 67 -10.20 -12.33 -12.55
N THR A 68 -10.31 -11.51 -11.51
CA THR A 68 -11.24 -11.73 -10.40
C THR A 68 -12.65 -11.26 -10.77
N PRO A 69 -13.69 -11.71 -10.06
CA PRO A 69 -15.05 -11.20 -10.27
C PRO A 69 -15.04 -9.67 -10.21
N LEU A 70 -15.72 -9.05 -11.19
CA LEU A 70 -15.79 -7.60 -11.28
C LEU A 70 -16.32 -7.02 -9.97
N GLY A 71 -15.56 -6.12 -9.36
CA GLY A 71 -15.94 -5.45 -8.12
C GLY A 71 -15.31 -6.05 -6.85
N TYR A 72 -14.60 -7.18 -6.95
CA TYR A 72 -13.98 -7.82 -5.80
C TYR A 72 -12.93 -6.91 -5.13
N HIS A 73 -11.87 -6.53 -5.86
CA HIS A 73 -10.83 -5.66 -5.33
C HIS A 73 -11.36 -4.24 -5.09
N SER A 74 -12.28 -3.75 -5.93
CA SER A 74 -12.81 -2.39 -5.78
C SER A 74 -13.58 -2.20 -4.47
N ILE A 75 -14.39 -3.18 -4.06
CA ILE A 75 -15.10 -3.14 -2.77
C ILE A 75 -14.11 -3.22 -1.60
N ILE A 76 -13.12 -4.11 -1.66
CA ILE A 76 -12.12 -4.25 -0.59
C ILE A 76 -11.32 -2.95 -0.43
N PHE A 77 -10.86 -2.38 -1.55
CA PHE A 77 -10.06 -1.17 -1.53
C PHE A 77 -10.90 0.01 -0.99
N LEU A 78 -12.15 0.11 -1.41
CA LEU A 78 -13.08 1.12 -0.89
C LEU A 78 -13.27 0.98 0.64
N ALA A 79 -13.46 -0.24 1.13
CA ALA A 79 -13.59 -0.52 2.56
C ALA A 79 -12.34 -0.15 3.35
N ILE A 80 -11.15 -0.49 2.82
CA ILE A 80 -9.87 -0.09 3.41
C ILE A 80 -9.76 1.43 3.47
N SER A 81 -10.01 2.14 2.37
CA SER A 81 -10.00 3.61 2.34
C SER A 81 -10.92 4.19 3.42
N TYR A 82 -12.13 3.66 3.56
CA TYR A 82 -13.08 4.10 4.58
C TYR A 82 -12.56 3.91 6.01
N VAL A 83 -11.99 2.75 6.32
CA VAL A 83 -11.36 2.46 7.62
C VAL A 83 -10.22 3.43 7.91
N ILE A 84 -9.38 3.75 6.92
CA ILE A 84 -8.29 4.72 7.10
C ILE A 84 -8.86 6.10 7.49
N PHE A 85 -9.94 6.56 6.86
CA PHE A 85 -10.56 7.84 7.21
C PHE A 85 -11.24 7.86 8.58
N ILE A 86 -11.77 6.72 9.04
CA ILE A 86 -12.29 6.61 10.41
C ILE A 86 -11.14 6.70 11.41
N ILE A 87 -10.00 6.06 11.12
CA ILE A 87 -8.86 6.01 12.05
C ILE A 87 -8.03 7.31 12.00
N LYS A 88 -8.05 8.04 10.88
CA LYS A 88 -7.31 9.30 10.63
C LYS A 88 -7.41 10.36 11.76
N PRO A 89 -8.57 10.60 12.39
CA PRO A 89 -8.72 11.57 13.49
C PRO A 89 -8.16 11.08 14.82
N PHE A 90 -7.90 9.78 14.98
CA PHE A 90 -7.34 9.21 16.20
C PHE A 90 -5.82 9.43 16.18
N ILE A 91 -5.43 10.58 16.72
CA ILE A 91 -4.06 11.12 16.71
C ILE A 91 -3.09 10.18 17.42
N PHE A 92 -2.11 9.66 16.68
CA PHE A 92 -0.84 9.21 17.25
C PHE A 92 0.16 10.37 17.25
N LYS A 93 0.84 10.60 18.38
CA LYS A 93 1.89 11.63 18.50
C LYS A 93 3.04 11.41 17.50
N GLU A 94 3.29 10.17 17.11
CA GLU A 94 4.35 9.79 16.17
C GLU A 94 3.80 9.47 14.78
N LYS A 95 4.12 10.33 13.80
CA LYS A 95 3.70 10.18 12.40
C LYS A 95 4.14 8.85 11.78
N PHE A 96 5.31 8.33 12.16
CA PHE A 96 5.83 7.06 11.63
C PHE A 96 5.04 5.85 12.12
N LEU A 97 4.85 5.72 13.44
CA LEU A 97 4.06 4.63 14.02
C LEU A 97 2.63 4.64 13.51
N PHE A 98 2.05 5.84 13.33
CA PHE A 98 0.72 5.97 12.75
C PHE A 98 0.65 5.43 11.32
N GLN A 99 1.55 5.87 10.46
CA GLN A 99 1.60 5.41 9.06
C GLN A 99 1.81 3.89 8.99
N MET A 100 2.70 3.36 9.83
CA MET A 100 2.97 1.93 9.91
C MET A 100 1.74 1.15 10.35
N LEU A 101 1.01 1.62 11.37
CA LEU A 101 -0.25 1.01 11.82
C LEU A 101 -1.29 0.99 10.71
N VAL A 102 -1.50 2.12 10.05
CA VAL A 102 -2.48 2.27 8.97
C VAL A 102 -2.17 1.31 7.82
N ILE A 103 -0.92 1.26 7.37
CA ILE A 103 -0.46 0.32 6.33
C ILE A 103 -0.68 -1.12 6.77
N SER A 104 -0.30 -1.46 8.01
CA SER A 104 -0.43 -2.83 8.53
C SER A 104 -1.89 -3.28 8.58
N MET A 105 -2.79 -2.41 9.05
CA MET A 105 -4.22 -2.69 9.07
C MET A 105 -4.79 -2.87 7.67
N SER A 106 -4.44 -2.00 6.71
CA SER A 106 -4.88 -2.11 5.31
C SER A 106 -4.49 -3.46 4.69
N VAL A 107 -3.22 -3.85 4.85
CA VAL A 107 -2.69 -5.12 4.31
C VAL A 107 -3.35 -6.30 5.00
N PHE A 108 -3.51 -6.25 6.34
CA PHE A 108 -4.16 -7.31 7.09
C PHE A 108 -5.61 -7.51 6.67
N ILE A 109 -6.38 -6.42 6.50
CA ILE A 109 -7.77 -6.48 6.03
C ILE A 109 -7.83 -7.14 4.65
N TYR A 110 -6.99 -6.69 3.71
CA TYR A 110 -6.94 -7.27 2.37
C TYR A 110 -6.64 -8.78 2.41
N ARG A 111 -5.58 -9.16 3.14
CA ARG A 111 -5.13 -10.55 3.24
C ARG A 111 -6.13 -11.45 3.97
N LEU A 112 -6.84 -10.90 4.95
CA LEU A 112 -7.93 -11.61 5.62
C LEU A 112 -9.05 -11.91 4.64
N THR A 113 -9.47 -10.93 3.85
CA THR A 113 -10.52 -11.13 2.83
C THR A 113 -10.08 -12.14 1.77
N ASP A 114 -8.85 -12.01 1.26
CA ASP A 114 -8.27 -12.96 0.29
C ASP A 114 -8.22 -14.38 0.85
N THR A 115 -7.74 -14.51 2.09
CA THR A 115 -7.67 -15.81 2.76
C THR A 115 -9.06 -16.41 2.91
N VAL A 116 -10.05 -15.68 3.42
CA VAL A 116 -11.42 -16.20 3.61
C VAL A 116 -12.03 -16.70 2.30
N ILE A 117 -11.79 -15.99 1.19
CA ILE A 117 -12.40 -16.32 -0.10
C ILE A 117 -11.70 -17.46 -0.81
N PHE A 118 -10.37 -17.53 -0.74
CA PHE A 118 -9.59 -18.57 -1.42
C PHE A 118 -9.29 -19.79 -0.55
N PHE A 119 -9.52 -19.73 0.77
CA PHE A 119 -9.35 -20.86 1.68
C PHE A 119 -10.10 -22.13 1.26
N PRO A 120 -11.36 -22.08 0.78
CA PRO A 120 -12.08 -23.27 0.32
C PRO A 120 -11.38 -24.02 -0.82
N ARG A 121 -10.55 -23.33 -1.61
CA ARG A 121 -9.83 -23.89 -2.77
C ARG A 121 -8.45 -24.43 -2.40
N ILE A 122 -7.69 -23.71 -1.58
CA ILE A 122 -6.28 -24.02 -1.31
C ILE A 122 -6.11 -24.89 -0.04
N LYS A 123 -7.02 -24.77 0.95
CA LYS A 123 -7.09 -25.56 2.21
C LYS A 123 -5.73 -25.86 2.85
N SER A 124 -4.80 -24.91 2.84
CA SER A 124 -3.45 -25.10 3.37
C SER A 124 -3.20 -24.18 4.56
N VAL A 125 -2.69 -24.75 5.65
CA VAL A 125 -2.20 -23.99 6.82
C VAL A 125 -1.03 -23.08 6.43
N SER A 126 -0.16 -23.52 5.51
CA SER A 126 0.95 -22.69 5.03
C SER A 126 0.45 -21.46 4.25
N TYR A 127 -0.67 -21.58 3.53
CA TYR A 127 -1.30 -20.45 2.84
C TYR A 127 -1.85 -19.42 3.84
N VAL A 128 -2.53 -19.89 4.90
CA VAL A 128 -3.05 -19.02 5.97
C VAL A 128 -1.91 -18.30 6.71
N LEU A 129 -0.86 -19.03 7.11
CA LEU A 129 0.30 -18.45 7.79
C LEU A 129 1.02 -17.43 6.91
N ASN A 130 1.17 -17.71 5.61
CA ASN A 130 1.83 -16.79 4.69
C ASN A 130 1.04 -15.48 4.53
N ASN A 131 -0.28 -15.57 4.32
CA ASN A 131 -1.11 -14.39 4.10
C ASN A 131 -1.39 -13.58 5.36
N LEU A 132 -1.63 -14.21 6.52
CA LEU A 132 -2.05 -13.50 7.73
C LEU A 132 -0.90 -13.08 8.65
N ILE A 133 0.28 -13.71 8.51
CA ILE A 133 1.42 -13.43 9.39
C ILE A 133 2.62 -12.94 8.58
N LEU A 134 3.13 -13.74 7.63
CA LEU A 134 4.38 -13.41 6.94
C LEU A 134 4.24 -12.18 6.04
N SER A 135 3.15 -12.05 5.27
CA SER A 135 2.92 -10.92 4.36
C SER A 135 2.79 -9.58 5.12
N PRO A 136 1.97 -9.45 6.18
CA PRO A 136 1.95 -8.22 6.99
C PRO A 136 3.32 -7.85 7.57
N ILE A 137 4.07 -8.83 8.11
CA ILE A 137 5.43 -8.59 8.63
C ILE A 137 6.37 -8.10 7.53
N ALA A 138 6.38 -8.77 6.37
CA ALA A 138 7.19 -8.38 5.22
C ALA A 138 6.84 -6.96 4.75
N THR A 139 5.55 -6.60 4.76
CA THR A 139 5.09 -5.27 4.36
C THR A 139 5.55 -4.19 5.33
N ILE A 140 5.52 -4.47 6.64
CA ILE A 140 6.04 -3.55 7.67
C ILE A 140 7.53 -3.32 7.51
N LEU A 141 8.30 -4.40 7.30
CA LEU A 141 9.74 -4.32 7.06
C LEU A 141 10.06 -3.52 5.80
N PHE A 142 9.31 -3.77 4.71
CA PHE A 142 9.46 -3.05 3.46
C PHE A 142 9.14 -1.55 3.60
N TYR A 143 8.03 -1.20 4.27
CA TYR A 143 7.70 0.19 4.55
C TYR A 143 8.77 0.88 5.38
N SER A 144 9.29 0.20 6.40
CA SER A 144 10.37 0.71 7.26
C SER A 144 11.64 0.99 6.44
N LEU A 145 11.98 0.10 5.51
CA LEU A 145 13.10 0.29 4.58
C LEU A 145 12.89 1.53 3.69
N ILE A 146 11.71 1.66 3.06
CA ILE A 146 11.37 2.83 2.24
C ILE A 146 11.47 4.11 3.06
N TYR A 147 10.92 4.11 4.28
CA TYR A 147 10.94 5.28 5.15
C TYR A 147 12.37 5.73 5.46
N VAL A 148 13.27 4.79 5.77
CA VAL A 148 14.70 5.09 6.00
C VAL A 148 15.34 5.65 4.74
N LEU A 149 15.12 5.05 3.57
CA LEU A 149 15.67 5.51 2.29
C LEU A 149 15.23 6.94 1.95
N VAL A 150 13.93 7.24 2.07
CA VAL A 150 13.39 8.58 1.83
C VAL A 150 14.00 9.60 2.79
N LYS A 151 14.20 9.23 4.05
CA LYS A 151 14.84 10.10 5.05
C LYS A 151 16.31 10.40 4.72
N ILE A 152 17.05 9.41 4.23
CA ILE A 152 18.44 9.59 3.78
C ILE A 152 18.50 10.50 2.55
N LEU A 153 17.67 10.24 1.54
CA LEU A 153 17.60 11.06 0.31
C LEU A 153 17.21 12.51 0.62
N GLY A 154 16.21 12.72 1.48
CA GLY A 154 15.78 14.07 1.89
C GLY A 154 16.91 14.85 2.58
N ARG A 155 17.74 14.18 3.39
CA ARG A 155 18.93 14.80 3.99
C ARG A 155 19.97 15.16 2.93
N ALA A 156 20.26 14.25 2.00
CA ALA A 156 21.21 14.50 0.91
C ALA A 156 20.78 15.68 0.03
N MET A 157 19.50 15.76 -0.33
CA MET A 157 18.94 16.88 -1.10
C MET A 157 19.01 18.21 -0.35
N ASN A 158 18.76 18.23 0.96
CA ASN A 158 18.86 19.44 1.79
C ASN A 158 20.32 19.94 1.87
N ILE A 159 21.28 19.02 2.02
CA ILE A 159 22.71 19.35 1.99
C ILE A 159 23.10 19.94 0.63
N TYR A 160 22.64 19.35 -0.47
CA TYR A 160 22.90 19.85 -1.81
C TYR A 160 22.27 21.23 -2.06
N GLY A 161 21.02 21.44 -1.63
CA GLY A 161 20.33 22.73 -1.76
C GLY A 161 21.04 23.86 -1.02
N ARG A 162 21.55 23.59 0.19
CA ARG A 162 22.35 24.56 0.96
C ARG A 162 23.67 24.92 0.28
N ARG A 163 24.35 23.94 -0.35
CA ARG A 163 25.59 24.21 -1.11
C ARG A 163 25.35 25.11 -2.32
N LYS A 164 24.21 24.94 -3.01
CA LYS A 164 23.85 25.75 -4.18
C LYS A 164 23.41 27.18 -3.84
N GLN A 165 22.97 27.44 -2.61
CA GLN A 165 22.64 28.78 -2.13
C GLN A 165 23.86 29.56 -1.61
N ALA A 166 24.99 28.88 -1.39
CA ALA A 166 26.24 29.46 -0.90
C ALA A 166 27.26 29.80 -2.01
N SER A 167 26.92 29.50 -3.27
CA SER A 167 27.70 29.78 -4.49
C SER A 167 27.00 30.85 -5.33
#